data_AF-A0AAD6ZF06-F1
#
_entry.id   AF-A0AAD6ZF06-F1
#
_cell.length_a   1.000
_cell.length_b   1.000
_cell.length_c   1.000
_cell.angle_alpha   90.00
_cell.angle_beta   90.00
_cell.angle_gamma   90.00
#
_symmetry.space_group_name_H-M   'P 1'
#
loop_
_entity.id
_entity.type
_entity.pdbx_description
1 polymer ?
#
loop_
_entity_poly.entity_id
_entity_poly.type
_entity_poly.pdbx_seq_one_letter_code
_entity_poly.pdbx_strand_id
1 'polypeptide(L)'
;MSLEDLVDRALHDFQAARLAQLTSGVIIIFDHIITLDDELCGFKIQHWISHLQLKGYHWIASTAMHLLVPPSVPPPMIQNFIKIVVGTHYLQWQNWTGLVACMIGQVILQMRLYALYSLNKKVLVLMMSMFIISSATSAAIMGMALSEFIAVAHPLPDTTICIPVGFPTYYFTIWIPITIFETLLCGLAFYRGFQTFHTSASVYQPAQQLFVILIRDSVVYFVVMLAIYFTIMVFCATTFTGTLFQIPIIFSVTFSCSLISRMILNIYRGSLIN
;
A
#
# COMPACT_ATOMS: atom_id res chain seq x y z
N MET A 1 -22.56 -26.51 5.41
CA MET A 1 -22.54 -25.04 5.53
C MET A 1 -23.58 -24.54 4.55
N SER A 2 -24.65 -23.92 5.03
CA SER A 2 -25.74 -23.46 4.15
C SER A 2 -25.26 -22.27 3.32
N LEU A 3 -25.93 -22.01 2.19
CA LEU A 3 -25.64 -20.85 1.34
C LEU A 3 -25.84 -19.54 2.12
N GLU A 4 -26.80 -19.52 3.05
CA GLU A 4 -27.08 -18.38 3.93
C GLU A 4 -25.91 -18.10 4.90
N ASP A 5 -25.32 -19.13 5.51
CA ASP A 5 -24.16 -18.98 6.41
C ASP A 5 -22.90 -18.47 5.70
N LEU A 6 -22.80 -18.68 4.38
CA LEU A 6 -21.69 -18.19 3.56
C LEU A 6 -21.90 -16.72 3.18
N VAL A 7 -23.15 -16.35 2.88
CA VAL A 7 -23.54 -14.98 2.53
C VAL A 7 -23.41 -14.06 3.73
N ASP A 8 -23.88 -14.47 4.91
CA ASP A 8 -23.78 -13.66 6.13
C ASP A 8 -22.32 -13.40 6.53
N ARG A 9 -21.44 -14.40 6.37
CA ARG A 9 -20.00 -14.22 6.57
C ARG A 9 -19.40 -13.24 5.58
N ALA A 10 -19.69 -13.39 4.29
CA ALA A 10 -19.20 -12.48 3.27
C ALA A 10 -19.68 -11.04 3.49
N LEU A 11 -20.92 -10.86 3.96
CA LEU A 11 -21.48 -9.56 4.32
C LEU A 11 -20.72 -8.93 5.48
N HIS A 12 -20.49 -9.69 6.56
CA HIS A 12 -19.77 -9.23 7.73
C HIS A 12 -18.31 -8.85 7.38
N ASP A 13 -17.63 -9.68 6.59
CA ASP A 13 -16.27 -9.44 6.11
C ASP A 13 -16.19 -8.18 5.24
N PHE A 14 -17.19 -7.96 4.39
CA PHE A 14 -17.28 -6.76 3.56
C PHE A 14 -17.50 -5.50 4.39
N GLN A 15 -18.38 -5.55 5.40
CA GLN A 15 -18.58 -4.45 6.34
C GLN A 15 -17.30 -4.14 7.12
N ALA A 16 -16.59 -5.16 7.60
CA ALA A 16 -15.30 -5.00 8.26
C ALA A 16 -14.25 -4.36 7.34
N ALA A 17 -14.18 -4.77 6.07
CA ALA A 17 -13.30 -4.16 5.07
C ALA A 17 -13.65 -2.68 4.82
N ARG A 18 -14.93 -2.31 4.74
CA ARG A 18 -15.36 -0.90 4.60
C ARG A 18 -15.01 -0.07 5.81
N LEU A 19 -15.20 -0.61 7.02
CA LEU A 19 -14.79 0.07 8.25
C LEU A 19 -13.28 0.29 8.28
N ALA A 20 -12.49 -0.73 7.90
CA ALA A 20 -11.04 -0.61 7.78
C ALA A 20 -10.62 0.45 6.76
N GLN A 21 -11.32 0.56 5.62
CA GLN A 21 -11.09 1.63 4.63
C GLN A 21 -11.34 3.02 5.24
N LEU A 22 -12.41 3.18 6.01
CA LEU A 22 -12.71 4.43 6.71
C LEU A 22 -11.64 4.76 7.75
N THR A 23 -11.28 3.79 8.60
CA THR A 23 -10.22 3.95 9.61
C THR A 23 -8.89 4.34 8.96
N SER A 24 -8.53 3.66 7.88
CA SER A 24 -7.34 3.96 7.08
C SER A 24 -7.37 5.38 6.53
N GLY A 25 -8.49 5.81 5.95
CA GLY A 25 -8.65 7.17 5.44
C GLY A 25 -8.50 8.23 6.53
N VAL A 26 -9.08 7.98 7.71
CA VAL A 26 -8.94 8.86 8.89
C VAL A 26 -7.47 8.97 9.30
N ILE A 27 -6.72 7.87 9.33
CA ILE A 27 -5.29 7.88 9.67
C ILE A 27 -4.50 8.76 8.69
N ILE A 28 -4.73 8.63 7.39
CA ILE A 28 -4.03 9.44 6.37
C ILE A 28 -4.37 10.92 6.52
N ILE A 29 -5.65 11.24 6.68
CA ILE A 29 -6.10 12.63 6.86
C ILE A 29 -5.47 13.23 8.10
N PHE A 30 -5.48 12.49 9.20
CA PHE A 30 -4.90 12.96 10.46
C PHE A 30 -3.38 13.15 10.34
N ASP A 31 -2.68 12.25 9.65
CA ASP A 31 -1.26 12.40 9.36
C ASP A 31 -0.99 13.67 8.53
N HIS A 32 -1.79 13.93 7.49
CA HIS A 32 -1.69 15.15 6.68
C HIS A 32 -1.98 16.41 7.47
N ILE A 33 -2.96 16.40 8.38
CA ILE A 33 -3.29 17.55 9.23
C ILE A 33 -2.11 17.85 10.17
N ILE A 34 -1.47 16.83 10.74
CA ILE A 34 -0.30 17.01 11.60
C ILE A 34 0.90 17.52 10.82
N THR A 35 1.12 17.04 9.60
CA THR A 35 2.26 17.46 8.77
C THR A 35 2.04 18.78 8.04
N LEU A 36 0.81 19.31 8.03
CA LEU A 36 0.42 20.49 7.24
C LEU A 36 1.21 21.75 7.61
N ASP A 37 1.52 21.93 8.89
CA ASP A 37 2.29 23.08 9.39
C ASP A 37 3.73 23.08 8.83
N ASP A 38 4.37 21.91 8.84
CA ASP A 38 5.71 21.71 8.26
C ASP A 38 5.71 21.83 6.73
N GLU A 39 4.63 21.41 6.07
CA GLU A 39 4.48 21.45 4.61
C GLU A 39 4.25 22.87 4.06
N LEU A 40 3.59 23.74 4.83
CA LEU A 40 3.34 25.14 4.43
C LEU A 40 4.62 25.98 4.41
N CYS A 41 5.63 25.63 5.23
CA CYS A 41 6.93 26.27 5.21
C CYS A 41 7.86 25.77 4.08
N GLY A 42 7.60 24.59 3.51
CA GLY A 42 8.48 23.92 2.52
C GLY A 42 7.87 23.77 1.12
N PHE A 43 7.94 24.84 0.32
CA PHE A 43 7.24 24.91 -0.98
C PHE A 43 7.98 24.18 -2.12
N LYS A 44 7.56 22.94 -2.49
CA LYS A 44 7.23 22.51 -3.89
C LYS A 44 7.20 21.00 -4.21
N ILE A 45 7.82 20.09 -3.46
CA ILE A 45 7.97 18.68 -3.91
C ILE A 45 6.98 17.69 -3.28
N GLN A 46 6.58 17.89 -2.03
CA GLN A 46 5.63 17.01 -1.32
C GLN A 46 4.21 17.09 -1.92
N HIS A 47 3.81 18.29 -2.38
CA HIS A 47 2.49 18.56 -2.95
C HIS A 47 2.18 17.70 -4.19
N TRP A 48 3.20 17.25 -4.93
CA TRP A 48 3.04 16.36 -6.10
C TRP A 48 2.76 14.91 -5.69
N ILE A 49 3.37 14.43 -4.60
CA ILE A 49 3.19 13.06 -4.10
C ILE A 49 1.86 12.95 -3.34
N SER A 50 1.51 13.97 -2.53
CA SER A 50 0.21 14.04 -1.87
C SER A 50 -0.92 14.17 -2.90
N HIS A 51 -0.77 14.96 -3.97
CA HIS A 51 -1.77 14.99 -5.05
C HIS A 51 -1.87 13.69 -5.86
N LEU A 52 -0.79 12.91 -6.03
CA LEU A 52 -0.85 11.62 -6.71
C LEU A 52 -1.57 10.57 -5.86
N GLN A 53 -1.36 10.61 -4.54
CA GLN A 53 -2.03 9.75 -3.54
C GLN A 53 -3.49 10.17 -3.32
N LEU A 54 -3.80 11.47 -3.23
CA LEU A 54 -5.16 12.00 -3.15
C LEU A 54 -5.98 11.71 -4.42
N LYS A 55 -5.33 11.70 -5.61
CA LYS A 55 -5.98 11.29 -6.87
C LYS A 55 -6.15 9.77 -6.97
N GLY A 56 -5.33 8.97 -6.30
CA GLY A 56 -5.57 7.53 -6.11
C GLY A 56 -6.74 7.25 -5.17
N TYR A 57 -6.97 8.13 -4.19
CA TYR A 57 -8.11 8.14 -3.28
C TYR A 57 -9.35 8.79 -3.92
N HIS A 58 -9.90 8.14 -4.93
CA HIS A 58 -11.26 8.37 -5.42
C HIS A 58 -12.35 7.90 -4.42
N TRP A 59 -12.13 8.09 -3.11
CA TRP A 59 -13.15 7.87 -2.07
C TRP A 59 -14.38 8.75 -2.34
N ILE A 60 -14.17 9.94 -2.91
CA ILE A 60 -15.25 10.83 -3.37
C ILE A 60 -15.95 10.28 -4.62
N ALA A 61 -15.26 9.58 -5.54
CA ALA A 61 -15.90 9.00 -6.71
C ALA A 61 -16.70 7.72 -6.39
N SER A 62 -16.31 6.97 -5.34
CA SER A 62 -17.12 5.86 -4.82
C SER A 62 -18.42 6.37 -4.17
N THR A 63 -18.39 7.54 -3.53
CA THR A 63 -19.61 8.20 -3.02
C THR A 63 -20.43 8.82 -4.16
N ALA A 64 -19.76 9.39 -5.19
CA ALA A 64 -20.43 9.94 -6.36
C ALA A 64 -21.09 8.85 -7.23
N MET A 65 -20.51 7.65 -7.35
CA MET A 65 -21.13 6.49 -8.01
C MET A 65 -22.40 6.00 -7.29
N HIS A 66 -22.47 6.14 -5.97
CA HIS A 66 -23.71 5.88 -5.21
C HIS A 66 -24.75 7.00 -5.39
N LEU A 67 -24.32 8.23 -5.68
CA LEU A 67 -25.19 9.40 -5.80
C LEU A 67 -25.70 9.65 -7.23
N LEU A 68 -24.99 9.20 -8.27
CA LEU A 68 -25.31 9.49 -9.68
C LEU A 68 -26.27 8.49 -10.35
N VAL A 69 -26.68 7.41 -9.67
CA VAL A 69 -27.75 6.53 -10.14
C VAL A 69 -28.99 6.79 -9.29
N PRO A 70 -29.83 7.78 -9.66
CA PRO A 70 -31.11 7.95 -8.99
C PRO A 70 -31.93 6.65 -9.09
N PRO A 71 -32.74 6.31 -8.07
CA PRO A 71 -33.58 5.10 -8.05
C PRO A 71 -34.65 5.06 -9.14
N SER A 72 -34.76 6.11 -9.95
CA SER A 72 -35.71 6.21 -11.04
C SER A 72 -35.08 5.77 -12.37
N VAL A 73 -35.70 4.76 -13.01
CA VAL A 73 -35.81 4.58 -14.49
C VAL A 73 -34.96 3.48 -15.19
N PRO A 74 -34.41 2.44 -14.55
CA PRO A 74 -34.35 1.14 -15.26
C PRO A 74 -34.89 -0.05 -14.44
N PRO A 75 -35.38 -1.12 -15.11
CA PRO A 75 -35.78 -2.36 -14.43
C PRO A 75 -34.61 -2.94 -13.60
N PRO A 76 -34.88 -3.60 -12.47
CA PRO A 76 -33.88 -4.03 -11.48
C PRO A 76 -32.77 -4.90 -12.08
N MET A 77 -33.06 -5.64 -13.15
CA MET A 77 -32.09 -6.46 -13.88
C MET A 77 -31.00 -5.63 -14.60
N ILE A 78 -31.37 -4.49 -15.21
CA ILE A 78 -30.42 -3.60 -15.91
C ILE A 78 -29.56 -2.84 -14.89
N GLN A 79 -30.14 -2.40 -13.77
CA GLN A 79 -29.40 -1.76 -12.69
C GLN A 79 -28.35 -2.72 -12.09
N ASN A 80 -28.73 -3.98 -11.86
CA ASN A 80 -27.80 -4.98 -11.32
C ASN A 80 -26.68 -5.32 -12.30
N PHE A 81 -27.00 -5.45 -13.59
CA PHE A 81 -25.98 -5.71 -14.62
C PHE A 81 -24.97 -4.56 -14.73
N ILE A 82 -25.44 -3.31 -14.78
CA ILE A 82 -24.56 -2.13 -14.81
C ILE A 82 -23.70 -2.07 -13.54
N LYS A 83 -24.28 -2.32 -12.36
CA LYS A 83 -23.52 -2.35 -11.09
C LYS A 83 -22.47 -3.46 -11.03
N ILE A 84 -22.74 -4.63 -11.62
CA ILE A 84 -21.77 -5.73 -11.70
C ILE A 84 -20.63 -5.37 -12.65
N VAL A 85 -20.92 -4.91 -13.87
CA VAL A 85 -19.88 -4.58 -14.86
C VAL A 85 -19.02 -3.42 -14.36
N VAL A 86 -19.65 -2.34 -13.90
CA VAL A 86 -18.94 -1.16 -13.37
C VAL A 86 -18.19 -1.53 -12.08
N GLY A 87 -18.78 -2.36 -11.22
CA GLY A 87 -18.15 -2.85 -10.00
C GLY A 87 -16.90 -3.70 -10.26
N THR A 88 -16.95 -4.62 -11.22
CA THR A 88 -15.80 -5.45 -11.62
C THR A 88 -14.66 -4.59 -12.14
N HIS A 89 -14.94 -3.66 -13.07
CA HIS A 89 -13.92 -2.76 -13.59
C HIS A 89 -13.32 -1.87 -12.50
N TYR A 90 -14.16 -1.38 -11.58
CA TYR A 90 -13.69 -0.60 -10.44
C TYR A 90 -12.77 -1.40 -9.52
N LEU A 91 -13.12 -2.65 -9.20
CA LEU A 91 -12.29 -3.53 -8.36
C LEU A 91 -10.95 -3.86 -9.02
N GLN A 92 -10.95 -4.11 -10.35
CA GLN A 92 -9.71 -4.31 -11.09
C GLN A 92 -8.83 -3.07 -11.03
N TRP A 93 -9.41 -1.89 -11.28
CA TRP A 93 -8.70 -0.61 -11.21
C TRP A 93 -8.15 -0.35 -9.80
N GLN A 94 -8.93 -0.64 -8.75
CA GLN A 94 -8.50 -0.50 -7.36
C GLN A 94 -7.30 -1.41 -7.03
N ASN A 95 -7.30 -2.66 -7.47
CA ASN A 95 -6.19 -3.58 -7.25
C ASN A 95 -4.93 -3.16 -8.01
N TRP A 96 -5.06 -2.72 -9.26
CA TRP A 96 -3.93 -2.22 -10.05
C TRP A 96 -3.32 -0.95 -9.48
N THR A 97 -4.14 0.00 -9.06
CA THR A 97 -3.65 1.25 -8.44
C THR A 97 -2.95 0.99 -7.10
N GLY A 98 -3.47 0.07 -6.29
CA GLY A 98 -2.79 -0.38 -5.06
C GLY A 98 -1.42 -0.99 -5.34
N LEU A 99 -1.32 -1.87 -6.35
CA LEU A 99 -0.04 -2.46 -6.75
C LEU A 99 0.96 -1.40 -7.21
N VAL A 100 0.53 -0.46 -8.06
CA VAL A 100 1.37 0.64 -8.54
C VAL A 100 1.85 1.53 -7.39
N ALA A 101 0.98 1.84 -6.43
CA ALA A 101 1.36 2.61 -5.24
C ALA A 101 2.45 1.91 -4.42
N CYS A 102 2.33 0.60 -4.22
CA CYS A 102 3.38 -0.19 -3.57
C CYS A 102 4.71 -0.15 -4.34
N MET A 103 4.68 -0.27 -5.67
CA MET A 103 5.89 -0.20 -6.50
C MET A 103 6.59 1.16 -6.41
N ILE A 104 5.82 2.26 -6.40
CA ILE A 104 6.36 3.60 -6.19
C ILE A 104 7.04 3.70 -4.82
N GLY A 105 6.40 3.17 -3.77
CA GLY A 105 6.99 3.11 -2.43
C GLY A 105 8.34 2.36 -2.42
N GLN A 106 8.41 1.20 -3.08
CA GLN A 106 9.64 0.42 -3.22
C GLN A 106 10.75 1.20 -3.93
N VAL A 107 10.44 1.90 -5.03
CA VAL A 107 11.42 2.70 -5.77
C VAL A 107 11.98 3.85 -4.91
N ILE A 108 11.13 4.52 -4.13
CA ILE A 108 11.57 5.59 -3.21
C ILE A 108 12.58 5.06 -2.20
N LEU A 109 12.33 3.87 -1.65
CA LEU A 109 13.22 3.21 -0.69
C LEU A 109 14.53 2.78 -1.35
N GLN A 110 14.46 2.27 -2.58
CA GLN A 110 15.66 1.93 -3.35
C GLN A 110 16.55 3.15 -3.59
N MET A 111 15.97 4.28 -3.98
CA MET A 111 16.71 5.52 -4.22
C MET A 111 17.47 5.98 -2.95
N ARG A 112 16.83 5.84 -1.78
CA ARG A 112 17.45 6.17 -0.49
C ARG A 112 18.58 5.22 -0.13
N LEU A 113 18.37 3.91 -0.27
CA LEU A 113 19.40 2.92 -0.02
C LEU A 113 20.59 3.07 -0.98
N TYR A 114 20.33 3.46 -2.23
CA TYR A 114 21.38 3.76 -3.21
C TYR A 114 22.23 4.98 -2.81
N ALA A 115 21.60 6.05 -2.30
CA ALA A 115 22.31 7.20 -1.74
C ALA A 115 23.19 6.80 -0.53
N LEU A 116 22.66 5.93 0.34
CA LEU A 116 23.39 5.40 1.50
C LEU A 116 24.62 4.56 1.08
N TYR A 117 24.52 3.82 -0.01
CA TYR A 117 25.63 3.04 -0.57
C TYR A 117 26.64 3.90 -1.37
N SER A 118 26.68 5.23 -1.18
CA SER A 118 27.58 6.15 -1.89
C SER A 118 27.52 5.99 -3.42
N LEU A 119 26.31 5.79 -3.97
CA LEU A 119 26.08 5.66 -5.41
C LEU A 119 26.83 4.48 -6.06
N ASN A 120 27.06 3.40 -5.31
CA ASN A 120 27.70 2.21 -5.84
C ASN A 120 26.81 1.49 -6.87
N LYS A 121 27.18 1.60 -8.16
CA LYS A 121 26.43 1.04 -9.30
C LYS A 121 26.18 -0.47 -9.21
N LYS A 122 27.09 -1.23 -8.59
CA LYS A 122 26.93 -2.70 -8.41
C LYS A 122 25.70 -3.04 -7.57
N VAL A 123 25.47 -2.31 -6.49
CA VAL A 123 24.34 -2.53 -5.58
C VAL A 123 23.05 -2.05 -6.23
N LEU A 124 23.11 -0.96 -7.00
CA LEU A 124 21.97 -0.50 -7.80
C LEU A 124 21.51 -1.56 -8.81
N VAL A 125 22.43 -2.15 -9.57
CA VAL A 125 22.09 -3.19 -10.55
C VAL A 125 21.44 -4.40 -9.88
N LEU A 126 21.96 -4.83 -8.73
CA LEU A 126 21.38 -5.91 -7.93
C LEU A 126 19.96 -5.58 -7.44
N MET A 127 19.75 -4.36 -6.91
CA MET A 127 18.43 -3.95 -6.42
C MET A 127 17.41 -3.81 -7.55
N MET A 128 17.82 -3.22 -8.68
CA MET A 128 16.94 -3.02 -9.84
C MET A 128 16.55 -4.34 -10.48
N SER A 129 17.48 -5.30 -10.61
CA SER A 129 17.15 -6.61 -11.18
C SER A 129 16.14 -7.36 -10.32
N MET A 130 16.33 -7.38 -9.00
CA MET A 130 15.40 -8.03 -8.07
C MET A 130 14.05 -7.33 -8.02
N PHE A 131 14.02 -6.00 -8.13
CA PHE A 131 12.79 -5.23 -8.20
C PHE A 131 11.98 -5.56 -9.46
N ILE A 132 12.62 -5.65 -10.62
CA ILE A 132 11.94 -6.02 -11.88
C ILE A 132 11.36 -7.42 -11.76
N ILE A 133 12.12 -8.38 -11.22
CA ILE A 133 11.66 -9.76 -11.03
C ILE A 133 10.47 -9.81 -10.06
N SER A 134 10.56 -9.13 -8.91
CA SER A 134 9.48 -9.08 -7.91
C SER A 134 8.22 -8.40 -8.46
N SER A 135 8.39 -7.29 -9.19
CA SER A 135 7.29 -6.55 -9.82
C SER A 135 6.61 -7.37 -10.91
N ALA A 136 7.37 -8.02 -11.78
CA ALA A 136 6.83 -8.87 -12.83
C ALA A 136 6.06 -10.06 -12.24
N THR A 137 6.61 -10.70 -11.20
CA THR A 137 5.98 -11.85 -10.55
C THR A 137 4.67 -11.44 -9.86
N SER A 138 4.67 -10.35 -9.10
CA SER A 138 3.46 -9.86 -8.43
C SER A 138 2.39 -9.37 -9.42
N ALA A 139 2.77 -8.67 -10.49
CA ALA A 139 1.85 -8.24 -11.54
C ALA A 139 1.23 -9.44 -12.29
N ALA A 140 2.01 -10.49 -12.56
CA ALA A 140 1.50 -11.71 -13.19
C ALA A 140 0.49 -12.44 -12.29
N ILE A 141 0.80 -12.61 -11.00
CA ILE A 141 -0.12 -13.23 -10.03
C ILE A 141 -1.41 -12.41 -9.92
N MET A 142 -1.30 -11.08 -9.83
CA MET A 142 -2.45 -10.19 -9.79
C MET A 142 -3.29 -10.34 -11.05
N GLY A 143 -2.68 -10.33 -12.24
CA GLY A 143 -3.39 -10.50 -13.51
C GLY A 143 -4.15 -11.82 -13.62
N MET A 144 -3.54 -12.94 -13.20
CA MET A 144 -4.18 -14.25 -13.17
C MET A 144 -5.35 -14.28 -12.18
N ALA A 145 -5.14 -13.79 -10.96
CA ALA A 145 -6.19 -13.73 -9.96
C ALA A 145 -7.36 -12.83 -10.36
N LEU A 146 -7.08 -11.71 -11.07
CA LEU A 146 -8.11 -10.81 -11.59
C LEU A 146 -8.94 -11.43 -12.72
N SER A 147 -8.46 -12.50 -13.36
CA SER A 147 -9.19 -13.19 -14.42
C SER A 147 -10.17 -14.26 -13.89
N GLU A 148 -9.97 -14.70 -12.65
CA GLU A 148 -10.74 -15.80 -12.05
C GLU A 148 -11.90 -15.32 -11.14
N PHE A 149 -11.85 -14.11 -10.59
CA PHE A 149 -12.89 -13.63 -9.69
C PHE A 149 -14.17 -13.19 -10.43
N ILE A 150 -15.31 -13.31 -9.76
CA ILE A 150 -16.61 -12.87 -10.26
C ILE A 150 -17.20 -11.88 -9.27
N ALA A 151 -17.75 -10.77 -9.76
CA ALA A 151 -18.48 -9.83 -8.92
C ALA A 151 -19.97 -10.19 -8.92
N VAL A 152 -20.53 -10.43 -7.73
CA VAL A 152 -21.94 -10.80 -7.56
C VAL A 152 -22.68 -9.65 -6.87
N ALA A 153 -23.81 -9.24 -7.44
CA ALA A 153 -24.70 -8.27 -6.82
C ALA A 153 -25.57 -8.95 -5.77
N HIS A 154 -25.47 -8.50 -4.52
CA HIS A 154 -26.34 -8.95 -3.44
C HIS A 154 -27.34 -7.87 -3.05
N PRO A 155 -28.65 -8.16 -3.02
CA PRO A 155 -29.66 -7.21 -2.59
C PRO A 155 -29.68 -7.08 -1.06
N LEU A 156 -29.38 -5.88 -0.56
CA LEU A 156 -29.69 -5.48 0.82
C LEU A 156 -31.04 -4.74 0.85
N PRO A 157 -31.69 -4.63 2.02
CA PRO A 157 -33.02 -4.03 2.17
C PRO A 157 -33.17 -2.65 1.51
N ASP A 158 -32.12 -1.84 1.52
CA ASP A 158 -32.13 -0.47 0.98
C ASP A 158 -31.24 -0.25 -0.25
N THR A 159 -30.31 -1.17 -0.55
CA THR A 159 -29.32 -1.00 -1.65
C THR A 159 -28.83 -2.33 -2.21
N THR A 160 -28.46 -2.38 -3.49
CA THR A 160 -27.72 -3.52 -4.05
C THR A 160 -26.22 -3.26 -4.01
N ILE A 161 -25.45 -4.11 -3.32
CA ILE A 161 -23.99 -4.03 -3.22
C ILE A 161 -23.32 -5.06 -4.13
N CYS A 162 -22.12 -4.73 -4.59
CA CYS A 162 -21.29 -5.61 -5.41
C CYS A 162 -20.20 -6.24 -4.54
N ILE A 163 -20.24 -7.56 -4.39
CA ILE A 163 -19.28 -8.32 -3.58
C ILE A 163 -18.43 -9.17 -4.50
N PRO A 164 -17.09 -9.06 -4.46
CA PRO A 164 -16.23 -9.97 -5.19
C PRO A 164 -16.21 -11.34 -4.52
N VAL A 165 -16.52 -12.38 -5.27
CA VAL A 165 -16.50 -13.78 -4.83
C VAL A 165 -15.58 -14.61 -5.72
N GLY A 166 -15.01 -15.68 -5.16
CA GLY A 166 -14.16 -16.60 -5.92
C GLY A 166 -12.71 -16.17 -6.07
N PHE A 167 -12.11 -15.51 -5.07
CA PHE A 167 -10.66 -15.30 -5.08
C PHE A 167 -9.91 -16.64 -5.01
N PRO A 168 -8.88 -16.85 -5.85
CA PRO A 168 -8.13 -18.09 -5.85
C PRO A 168 -7.30 -18.27 -4.59
N THR A 169 -7.14 -19.52 -4.15
CA THR A 169 -6.34 -19.92 -2.98
C THR A 169 -4.90 -19.47 -3.02
N TYR A 170 -4.35 -19.23 -4.21
CA TYR A 170 -2.97 -18.78 -4.39
C TYR A 170 -2.80 -17.25 -4.33
N TYR A 171 -3.86 -16.45 -4.10
CA TYR A 171 -3.76 -14.98 -4.09
C TYR A 171 -2.75 -14.44 -3.06
N PHE A 172 -2.62 -15.10 -1.90
CA PHE A 172 -1.64 -14.70 -0.88
C PHE A 172 -0.18 -14.74 -1.39
N THR A 173 0.09 -15.51 -2.45
CA THR A 173 1.42 -15.63 -3.07
C THR A 173 1.94 -14.29 -3.59
N ILE A 174 1.07 -13.29 -3.84
CA ILE A 174 1.48 -11.94 -4.25
C ILE A 174 2.40 -11.26 -3.22
N TRP A 175 2.25 -11.60 -1.93
CA TRP A 175 3.05 -11.02 -0.83
C TRP A 175 4.44 -11.64 -0.72
N ILE A 176 4.65 -12.85 -1.25
CA ILE A 176 5.93 -13.55 -1.18
C ILE A 176 7.05 -12.79 -1.91
N PRO A 177 6.92 -12.44 -3.21
CA PRO A 177 7.98 -11.72 -3.91
C PRO A 177 8.22 -10.32 -3.32
N ILE A 178 7.17 -9.67 -2.80
CA ILE A 178 7.27 -8.37 -2.12
C ILE A 178 8.08 -8.50 -0.83
N THR A 179 7.77 -9.51 -0.01
CA THR A 179 8.46 -9.76 1.26
C THR A 179 9.91 -10.17 1.05
N ILE A 180 10.21 -11.02 0.07
CA ILE A 180 11.59 -11.41 -0.29
C ILE A 180 12.41 -10.19 -0.74
N PHE A 181 11.79 -9.29 -1.50
CA PHE A 181 12.48 -8.10 -1.94
C PHE A 181 12.75 -7.13 -0.76
N GLU A 182 11.78 -6.96 0.14
CA GLU A 182 11.95 -6.16 1.36
C GLU A 182 12.98 -6.75 2.33
N THR A 183 13.05 -8.07 2.50
CA THR A 183 14.12 -8.68 3.32
C THR A 183 15.50 -8.40 2.75
N LEU A 184 15.65 -8.41 1.42
CA LEU A 184 16.90 -8.05 0.76
C LEU A 184 17.27 -6.59 1.02
N LEU A 185 16.33 -5.65 0.87
CA LEU A 185 16.57 -4.23 1.16
C LEU A 185 16.93 -4.01 2.63
N CYS A 186 16.18 -4.64 3.53
CA CYS A 186 16.40 -4.59 4.97
C CYS A 186 17.78 -5.14 5.33
N GLY A 187 18.20 -6.28 4.76
CA GLY A 187 19.53 -6.87 4.97
C GLY A 187 20.66 -5.96 4.49
N LEU A 188 20.52 -5.32 3.33
CA LEU A 188 21.48 -4.33 2.83
C LEU A 188 21.55 -3.10 3.74
N ALA A 189 20.39 -2.61 4.21
CA ALA A 189 20.32 -1.47 5.13
C ALA A 189 21.00 -1.79 6.46
N PHE A 190 20.76 -2.98 7.04
CA PHE A 190 21.45 -3.45 8.24
C PHE A 190 22.96 -3.57 8.03
N TYR A 191 23.40 -4.18 6.93
CA TYR A 191 24.81 -4.34 6.64
C TYR A 191 25.55 -2.98 6.63
N ARG A 192 24.96 -1.96 5.99
CA ARG A 192 25.53 -0.60 6.03
C ARG A 192 25.40 0.08 7.37
N GLY A 193 24.29 -0.12 8.08
CA GLY A 193 24.11 0.38 9.44
C GLY A 193 25.24 -0.11 10.35
N PHE A 194 25.52 -1.41 10.35
CA PHE A 194 26.61 -2.02 11.11
C PHE A 194 27.99 -1.55 10.65
N GLN A 195 28.24 -1.51 9.34
CA GLN A 195 29.52 -1.04 8.81
C GLN A 195 29.82 0.41 9.24
N THR A 196 28.80 1.27 9.22
CA THR A 196 28.92 2.67 9.64
C THR A 196 29.16 2.75 11.15
N PHE A 197 28.40 1.99 11.96
CA PHE A 197 28.58 1.93 13.41
C PHE A 197 30.00 1.52 13.83
N HIS A 198 30.56 0.51 13.15
CA HIS A 198 31.90 0.01 13.44
C HIS A 198 33.01 0.99 13.01
N THR A 199 32.79 1.72 11.91
CA THR A 199 33.80 2.63 11.34
C THR A 199 33.75 4.03 11.98
N SER A 200 32.59 4.48 12.46
CA SER A 200 32.37 5.81 13.05
C SER A 200 32.97 6.02 14.44
N ALA A 201 33.68 5.04 15.01
CA ALA A 201 34.43 5.21 16.26
C ALA A 201 35.62 6.20 16.14
N SER A 202 36.01 6.63 14.93
CA SER A 202 37.29 7.31 14.69
C SER A 202 37.22 8.81 14.32
N VAL A 203 36.13 9.35 13.73
CA VAL A 203 36.12 10.77 13.29
C VAL A 203 34.71 11.38 13.40
N TYR A 204 34.48 12.22 14.42
CA TYR A 204 33.23 12.97 14.60
C TYR A 204 33.21 14.20 13.69
N GLN A 205 32.39 14.17 12.63
CA GLN A 205 31.98 15.38 11.89
C GLN A 205 30.45 15.58 12.02
N PRO A 206 29.95 16.82 12.18
CA PRO A 206 28.52 17.10 12.33
C PRO A 206 27.68 16.62 11.13
N ALA A 207 28.24 16.63 9.91
CA ALA A 207 27.60 16.08 8.72
C ALA A 207 27.40 14.55 8.79
N GLN A 208 28.27 13.81 9.50
CA GLN A 208 28.10 12.38 9.70
C GLN A 208 27.01 12.05 10.72
N GLN A 209 26.76 12.92 11.71
CA GLN A 209 25.68 12.70 12.69
C GLN A 209 24.30 12.76 12.02
N LEU A 210 24.07 13.75 11.15
CA LEU A 210 22.85 13.82 10.33
C LEU A 210 22.68 12.58 9.44
N PHE A 211 23.76 12.12 8.82
CA PHE A 211 23.76 10.91 8.00
C PHE A 211 23.41 9.66 8.81
N VAL A 212 23.95 9.51 10.02
CA VAL A 212 23.64 8.39 10.94
C VAL A 212 22.18 8.40 11.39
N ILE A 213 21.62 9.57 11.70
CA ILE A 213 20.19 9.70 12.07
C ILE A 213 19.31 9.29 10.88
N LEU A 214 19.65 9.75 9.67
CA LEU A 214 18.90 9.41 8.45
C LEU A 214 18.96 7.90 8.13
N ILE A 215 20.11 7.27 8.37
CA ILE A 215 20.28 5.81 8.26
C ILE A 215 19.37 5.10 9.25
N ARG A 216 19.41 5.51 10.52
CA ARG A 216 18.62 4.87 11.58
C ARG A 216 17.13 4.93 11.25
N ASP A 217 16.62 6.09 10.86
CA ASP A 217 15.21 6.27 10.51
C ASP A 217 14.83 5.40 9.30
N SER A 218 15.71 5.30 8.30
CA SER A 218 15.49 4.45 7.13
C SER A 218 15.53 2.95 7.48
N VAL A 219 16.44 2.52 8.36
CA VAL A 219 16.52 1.11 8.82
C VAL A 219 15.29 0.75 9.64
N VAL A 220 14.85 1.62 10.54
CA VAL A 220 13.61 1.41 11.31
C VAL A 220 12.42 1.28 10.38
N TYR A 221 12.35 2.12 9.33
CA TYR A 221 11.33 1.99 8.29
C TYR A 221 11.34 0.59 7.66
N PHE A 222 12.51 0.09 7.20
CA PHE A 222 12.61 -1.23 6.56
C PHE A 222 12.17 -2.36 7.49
N VAL A 223 12.53 -2.28 8.77
CA VAL A 223 12.13 -3.28 9.78
C VAL A 223 10.63 -3.27 10.01
N VAL A 224 10.04 -2.07 10.18
CA VAL A 224 8.60 -1.91 10.41
C VAL A 224 7.80 -2.40 9.21
N MET A 225 8.19 -2.01 7.99
CA MET A 225 7.52 -2.45 6.77
C MET A 225 7.66 -3.96 6.54
N LEU A 226 8.84 -4.52 6.77
CA LEU A 226 9.04 -5.96 6.70
C LEU A 226 8.13 -6.71 7.71
N ALA A 227 8.04 -6.22 8.94
CA ALA A 227 7.16 -6.81 9.96
C ALA A 227 5.68 -6.71 9.57
N ILE A 228 5.25 -5.58 9.01
CA ILE A 228 3.89 -5.40 8.47
C ILE A 228 3.63 -6.40 7.36
N TYR A 229 4.49 -6.47 6.32
CA TYR A 229 4.30 -7.39 5.20
C TYR A 229 4.33 -8.86 5.63
N PHE A 230 5.22 -9.22 6.56
CA PHE A 230 5.27 -10.57 7.12
C PHE A 230 3.98 -10.90 7.90
N THR A 231 3.49 -9.99 8.73
CA THR A 231 2.23 -10.16 9.47
C THR A 231 1.05 -10.32 8.51
N ILE A 232 1.01 -9.54 7.43
CA ILE A 232 -0.02 -9.64 6.39
C ILE A 232 0.08 -10.98 5.68
N MET A 233 1.28 -11.44 5.32
CA MET A 233 1.47 -12.74 4.68
C MET A 233 0.96 -13.87 5.58
N VAL A 234 1.31 -13.87 6.87
CA VAL A 234 0.85 -14.87 7.85
C VAL A 234 -0.67 -14.79 8.04
N PHE A 235 -1.23 -13.58 8.14
CA PHE A 235 -2.67 -13.39 8.27
C PHE A 235 -3.43 -13.90 7.05
N CYS A 236 -2.97 -13.57 5.84
CA CYS A 236 -3.56 -14.04 4.59
C CYS A 236 -3.43 -15.57 4.41
N ALA A 237 -2.33 -16.16 4.88
CA ALA A 237 -2.13 -17.61 4.83
C ALA A 237 -3.02 -18.37 5.83
N THR A 238 -3.30 -17.79 7.00
CA THR A 238 -4.09 -18.43 8.07
C THR A 238 -5.60 -18.17 7.95
N THR A 239 -5.98 -16.98 7.47
CA THR A 239 -7.36 -16.48 7.42
C THR A 239 -7.86 -16.39 5.98
N PHE A 240 -7.55 -17.40 5.15
CA PHE A 240 -7.90 -17.41 3.72
C PHE A 240 -9.42 -17.55 3.44
N THR A 241 -10.26 -17.60 4.47
CA THR A 241 -11.71 -17.76 4.33
C THR A 241 -12.40 -16.42 4.03
N GLY A 242 -12.32 -15.95 2.78
CA GLY A 242 -13.21 -14.90 2.26
C GLY A 242 -12.54 -13.55 1.97
N THR A 243 -13.31 -12.46 2.06
CA THR A 243 -12.89 -11.10 1.66
C THR A 243 -12.05 -10.37 2.73
N LEU A 244 -11.77 -11.00 3.87
CA LEU A 244 -10.97 -10.44 4.96
C LEU A 244 -9.54 -10.09 4.55
N PHE A 245 -9.01 -10.71 3.49
CA PHE A 245 -7.68 -10.38 2.99
C PHE A 245 -7.55 -8.93 2.53
N GLN A 246 -8.65 -8.19 2.27
CA GLN A 246 -8.57 -6.79 1.86
C GLN A 246 -8.15 -5.86 3.01
N ILE A 247 -8.52 -6.20 4.25
CA ILE A 247 -8.29 -5.37 5.43
C ILE A 247 -6.79 -5.05 5.61
N PRO A 248 -5.88 -6.04 5.69
CA PRO A 248 -4.48 -5.78 5.96
C PRO A 248 -3.78 -5.05 4.80
N ILE A 249 -4.26 -5.22 3.57
CA ILE A 249 -3.71 -4.55 2.37
C ILE A 249 -3.86 -3.04 2.50
N ILE A 250 -5.06 -2.59 2.85
CA ILE A 250 -5.35 -1.16 2.97
C ILE A 250 -4.49 -0.53 4.06
N PHE A 251 -4.32 -1.21 5.19
CA PHE A 251 -3.42 -0.74 6.25
C PHE A 251 -1.96 -0.67 5.79
N SER A 252 -1.47 -1.65 5.03
CA SER A 252 -0.09 -1.65 4.52
C SER A 252 0.23 -0.44 3.65
N VAL A 253 -0.72 -0.06 2.78
CA VAL A 253 -0.59 1.12 1.92
C VAL A 253 -0.56 2.37 2.78
N THR A 254 -1.48 2.49 3.73
CA THR A 254 -1.56 3.65 4.63
C THR A 254 -0.32 3.84 5.48
N PHE A 255 0.21 2.76 6.06
CA PHE A 255 1.47 2.83 6.81
C PHE A 255 2.64 3.20 5.89
N SER A 256 2.73 2.62 4.69
CA SER A 256 3.76 2.98 3.71
C SER A 256 3.73 4.48 3.40
N CYS A 257 2.54 5.01 3.11
CA CYS A 257 2.35 6.41 2.75
C CYS A 257 2.71 7.36 3.89
N SER A 258 2.21 7.11 5.10
CA SER A 258 2.49 7.95 6.27
C SER A 258 3.98 7.96 6.62
N LEU A 259 4.60 6.78 6.62
CA LEU A 259 6.01 6.65 6.91
C LEU A 259 6.86 7.34 5.84
N ILE A 260 6.54 7.22 4.55
CA ILE A 260 7.23 7.95 3.47
C ILE A 260 7.10 9.46 3.66
N SER A 261 5.91 9.97 3.99
CA SER A 261 5.68 11.40 4.21
C SER A 261 6.58 11.95 5.32
N ARG A 262 6.57 11.30 6.49
CA ARG A 262 7.41 11.67 7.64
C ARG A 262 8.90 11.61 7.30
N MET A 263 9.30 10.59 6.56
CA MET A 263 10.68 10.38 6.17
C MET A 263 11.19 11.44 5.17
N ILE A 264 10.32 12.03 4.34
CA ILE A 264 10.68 13.16 3.47
C ILE A 264 10.78 14.46 4.28
N LEU A 265 9.85 14.68 5.21
CA LEU A 265 9.87 15.85 6.09
C LEU A 265 11.11 15.88 7.00
N ASN A 266 11.54 14.74 7.53
CA ASN A 266 12.78 14.65 8.30
C ASN A 266 14.02 15.06 7.50
N ILE A 267 14.09 14.70 6.21
CA ILE A 267 15.17 15.17 5.31
C ILE A 267 15.09 16.68 5.13
N TYR A 268 13.90 17.20 4.87
CA TYR A 268 13.71 18.63 4.63
C TYR A 268 14.12 19.46 5.85
N ARG A 269 13.67 19.08 7.07
CA ARG A 269 14.12 19.72 8.31
C ARG A 269 15.63 19.63 8.51
N GLY A 270 16.25 18.50 8.18
CA GLY A 270 17.71 18.34 8.22
C GLY A 270 18.46 19.27 7.26
N SER A 271 17.85 19.67 6.14
CA SER A 271 18.46 20.57 5.16
C SER A 271 18.41 22.06 5.55
N LEU A 272 17.47 22.46 6.42
CA LEU A 272 17.30 23.85 6.87
C LEU A 272 18.24 24.25 8.02
N ILE A 273 18.89 23.29 8.66
CA ILE A 273 19.78 23.51 9.82
C ILE A 273 21.23 23.80 9.38
N ASN A 274 21.55 23.67 8.09
CA ASN A 274 22.82 24.07 7.47
C ASN A 274 22.67 25.38 6.70
#